data_AF-A0AAW0NHB2-F1
#
_entry.id   AF-A0AAW0NHB2-F1
#
_cell.length_a   1.000
_cell.length_b   1.000
_cell.length_c   1.000
_cell.angle_alpha   90.00
_cell.angle_beta   90.00
_cell.angle_gamma   90.00
#
_symmetry.space_group_name_H-M   'P 1'
#
loop_
_entity.id
_entity.type
_entity.pdbx_description
1 polymer ?
#
loop_
_entity_poly.entity_id
_entity_poly.type
_entity_poly.pdbx_seq_one_letter_code
_entity_poly.pdbx_strand_id
1 'polypeptide(L)'
;MPVNRLLYPLYQLGNPQLRMFRPNWFLTLVRPGKEQPPDTVQFRVPMVMTKYDVKNYLEKIYNVPVGVVRTRIQFGSNKKRNHLNQRVKQPDYKVAYVQLAQGQTFAFPDLFPEKEKAAAEGSLEEMQEKFMEDEKQRQRLDPRRGGVTEWFGL
;
A
#
# COMPACT_ATOMS: atom_id res chain seq x y z
N MET A 1 -4.19 0.34 -14.29
CA MET A 1 -3.08 -0.52 -14.77
C MET A 1 -3.26 -0.68 -16.27
N PRO A 2 -2.33 -0.22 -17.11
CA PRO A 2 -2.43 -0.43 -18.56
C PRO A 2 -2.46 -1.93 -18.84
N VAL A 3 -3.47 -2.39 -19.60
CA VAL A 3 -3.59 -3.80 -20.00
C VAL A 3 -2.66 -4.00 -21.19
N ASN A 4 -1.43 -4.44 -20.93
CA ASN A 4 -0.52 -4.77 -22.01
C ASN A 4 -0.97 -6.12 -22.63
N ARG A 5 -1.50 -6.09 -23.86
CA ARG A 5 -1.98 -7.29 -24.57
C ARG A 5 -0.79 -8.03 -25.17
N LEU A 6 -0.21 -8.94 -24.39
CA LEU A 6 0.65 -10.01 -24.91
C LEU A 6 -0.21 -11.00 -25.69
N LEU A 7 0.17 -11.27 -26.94
CA LEU A 7 -0.42 -12.35 -27.73
C LEU A 7 0.27 -13.66 -27.37
N TYR A 8 -0.48 -14.62 -26.85
CA TYR A 8 0.02 -15.96 -26.57
C TYR A 8 0.02 -16.80 -27.85
N PRO A 9 1.09 -17.57 -28.14
CA PRO A 9 1.12 -18.45 -29.30
C PRO A 9 0.09 -19.57 -29.14
N LEU A 10 -0.54 -19.95 -30.25
CA LEU A 10 -1.49 -21.06 -30.27
C LEU A 10 -0.75 -22.38 -29.99
N TYR A 11 -1.28 -23.15 -29.05
CA TYR A 11 -0.77 -24.49 -28.76
C TYR A 11 -1.46 -25.54 -29.64
N GLN A 12 -0.68 -26.41 -30.26
CA GLN A 12 -1.10 -27.63 -30.96
C GLN A 12 -0.44 -28.85 -30.32
N LEU A 13 -1.04 -30.02 -30.47
CA LEU A 13 -0.50 -31.25 -29.90
C LEU A 13 0.91 -31.53 -30.46
N GLY A 14 1.89 -31.73 -29.57
CA GLY A 14 3.30 -31.92 -29.95
C GLY A 14 4.13 -30.64 -29.94
N ASN A 15 3.51 -29.45 -29.76
CA ASN A 15 4.25 -28.21 -29.61
C ASN A 15 5.08 -28.19 -28.31
N PRO A 16 6.19 -27.42 -28.29
CA PRO A 16 6.96 -27.24 -27.07
C PRO A 16 6.16 -26.52 -25.99
N GLN A 17 6.57 -26.75 -24.74
CA GLN A 17 6.01 -26.06 -23.58
C GLN A 17 6.15 -24.54 -23.70
N LEU A 18 5.06 -23.81 -23.47
CA LEU A 18 5.07 -22.34 -23.38
C LEU A 18 5.96 -21.89 -22.22
N ARG A 19 6.93 -21.02 -22.52
CA ARG A 19 7.86 -20.42 -21.54
C ARG A 19 7.77 -18.91 -21.59
N MET A 20 7.69 -18.28 -20.43
CA MET A 20 7.73 -16.83 -20.29
C MET A 20 9.00 -16.43 -19.55
N PHE A 21 9.91 -15.75 -20.25
CA PHE A 21 11.20 -15.35 -19.67
C PHE A 21 11.13 -14.01 -18.93
N ARG A 22 10.28 -13.09 -19.39
CA ARG A 22 10.14 -11.74 -18.81
C ARG A 22 8.66 -11.44 -18.57
N PRO A 23 8.08 -11.95 -17.48
CA PRO A 23 6.68 -11.68 -17.16
C PRO A 23 6.50 -10.19 -16.83
N ASN A 24 5.52 -9.54 -17.45
CA ASN A 24 5.15 -8.15 -17.17
C ASN A 24 3.99 -8.10 -16.16
N TRP A 25 4.18 -8.77 -15.03
CA TRP A 25 3.19 -8.85 -13.96
C TRP A 25 3.75 -8.26 -12.67
N PHE A 26 2.91 -7.47 -12.00
CA PHE A 26 3.23 -6.86 -10.72
C PHE A 26 2.24 -7.35 -9.67
N LEU A 27 2.77 -7.96 -8.62
CA LEU A 27 2.00 -8.39 -7.46
C LEU A 27 2.27 -7.41 -6.32
N THR A 28 1.22 -7.04 -5.59
CA THR A 28 1.35 -6.19 -4.42
C THR A 28 0.89 -6.98 -3.20
N LEU A 29 1.76 -7.13 -2.21
CA LEU A 29 1.41 -7.72 -0.93
C LEU A 29 0.61 -6.70 -0.13
N VAL A 30 -0.55 -7.10 0.40
CA VAL A 30 -1.49 -6.19 1.07
C VAL A 30 -1.86 -6.75 2.45
N ARG A 31 -1.90 -5.87 3.45
CA ARG A 31 -2.39 -6.22 4.79
C ARG A 31 -3.83 -6.74 4.70
N PRO A 32 -4.16 -7.89 5.31
CA PRO A 32 -5.52 -8.41 5.31
C PRO A 32 -6.44 -7.47 6.08
N GLY A 33 -7.62 -7.18 5.52
CA GLY A 33 -8.60 -6.26 6.14
C GLY A 33 -9.49 -6.92 7.19
N LYS A 34 -9.48 -8.25 7.26
CA LYS A 34 -10.12 -9.06 8.29
C LYS A 34 -9.09 -10.06 8.79
N GLU A 35 -9.30 -10.61 9.97
CA GLU A 35 -8.48 -11.70 10.49
C GLU A 35 -8.44 -12.85 9.47
N GLN A 36 -7.24 -13.34 9.21
CA GLN A 36 -6.97 -14.48 8.34
C GLN A 36 -6.13 -15.48 9.13
N PRO A 37 -6.19 -16.76 8.78
CA PRO A 37 -5.28 -17.75 9.31
C PRO A 37 -3.81 -17.33 9.10
N PRO A 38 -2.89 -17.69 10.01
CA PRO A 38 -1.50 -17.22 9.96
C PRO A 38 -0.71 -17.78 8.77
N ASP A 39 -1.21 -18.82 8.11
CA ASP A 39 -0.64 -19.41 6.89
C ASP A 39 -1.09 -18.68 5.61
N THR A 40 -2.03 -17.73 5.72
CA THR A 40 -2.73 -17.14 4.58
C THR A 40 -2.24 -15.72 4.31
N VAL A 41 -1.64 -15.52 3.14
CA VAL A 41 -1.13 -14.23 2.67
C VAL A 41 -2.03 -13.66 1.58
N GLN A 42 -2.28 -12.35 1.64
CA GLN A 42 -3.13 -11.65 0.68
C GLN A 42 -2.31 -10.81 -0.31
N PHE A 43 -2.56 -11.01 -1.60
CA PHE A 43 -1.97 -10.24 -2.68
C PHE A 43 -3.04 -9.56 -3.54
N ARG A 44 -2.71 -8.41 -4.11
CA ARG A 44 -3.37 -7.84 -5.28
C ARG A 44 -2.58 -8.23 -6.52
N VAL A 45 -3.29 -8.78 -7.50
CA VAL A 45 -2.70 -9.32 -8.72
C VAL A 45 -3.40 -8.76 -9.96
N PRO A 46 -2.73 -8.77 -11.13
CA PRO A 46 -3.35 -8.32 -12.37
C PRO A 46 -4.56 -9.17 -12.78
N MET A 47 -5.51 -8.56 -13.51
CA MET A 47 -6.72 -9.23 -13.97
C MET A 47 -6.46 -10.41 -14.92
N VAL A 48 -5.34 -10.39 -15.66
CA VAL A 48 -4.96 -11.44 -16.61
C VAL A 48 -4.39 -12.67 -15.90
N MET A 49 -3.80 -12.50 -14.72
CA MET A 49 -3.05 -13.54 -14.03
C MET A 49 -3.97 -14.63 -13.45
N THR A 50 -3.63 -15.91 -13.66
CA THR A 50 -4.37 -17.05 -13.12
C THR A 50 -3.79 -17.52 -11.78
N LYS A 51 -4.51 -18.41 -11.08
CA LYS A 51 -4.03 -19.00 -9.81
C LYS A 51 -2.74 -19.81 -9.98
N TYR A 52 -2.55 -20.46 -11.14
CA TYR A 52 -1.34 -21.22 -11.45
C TYR A 52 -0.16 -20.32 -11.77
N ASP A 53 -0.42 -19.19 -12.44
CA ASP A 53 0.60 -18.16 -12.68
C ASP A 53 1.10 -17.60 -11.36
N VAL A 54 0.19 -17.28 -10.42
CA VAL A 54 0.57 -16.76 -9.08
C VAL A 54 1.44 -17.77 -8.34
N LYS A 55 1.06 -19.05 -8.34
CA LYS A 55 1.85 -20.12 -7.73
C LYS A 55 3.26 -20.20 -8.35
N ASN A 56 3.35 -20.34 -9.67
CA ASN A 56 4.62 -20.44 -10.38
C ASN A 56 5.49 -19.19 -10.18
N TYR A 57 4.88 -18.01 -10.15
CA TYR A 57 5.59 -16.74 -9.97
C TYR A 57 6.23 -16.65 -8.58
N LEU A 58 5.48 -16.98 -7.53
CA LEU A 58 6.00 -16.97 -6.16
C LEU A 58 7.04 -18.07 -5.92
N GLU A 59 6.81 -19.27 -6.45
CA GLU A 59 7.75 -20.38 -6.31
C GLU A 59 9.06 -20.15 -7.07
N LYS A 60 9.00 -19.63 -8.31
CA LYS A 60 10.21 -19.50 -9.15
C LYS A 60 11.00 -18.21 -8.94
N ILE A 61 10.34 -17.11 -8.58
CA ILE A 61 11.02 -15.80 -8.42
C ILE A 61 11.40 -15.57 -6.97
N TYR A 62 10.51 -15.92 -6.03
CA TYR A 62 10.70 -15.65 -4.60
C TYR A 62 11.02 -16.90 -3.78
N ASN A 63 11.05 -18.08 -4.39
CA ASN A 63 11.31 -19.36 -3.72
C ASN A 63 10.36 -19.63 -2.53
N VAL A 64 9.12 -19.16 -2.63
CA VAL A 64 8.11 -19.35 -1.57
C VAL A 64 7.33 -20.62 -1.85
N PRO A 65 7.27 -21.59 -0.91
CA PRO A 65 6.51 -22.82 -1.11
C PRO A 65 5.01 -22.53 -0.95
N VAL A 66 4.25 -22.68 -2.03
CA VAL A 66 2.82 -22.34 -2.06
C VAL A 66 1.96 -23.61 -2.06
N GLY A 67 1.08 -23.73 -1.07
CA GLY A 67 0.11 -24.82 -0.98
C GLY A 67 -1.06 -24.60 -1.92
N VAL A 68 -1.95 -23.66 -1.57
CA VAL A 68 -3.21 -23.41 -2.29
C VAL A 68 -3.36 -21.93 -2.61
N VAL A 69 -3.81 -21.63 -3.82
CA VAL A 69 -4.14 -20.27 -4.26
C VAL A 69 -5.62 -20.17 -4.59
N ARG A 70 -6.31 -19.25 -3.92
CA ARG A 70 -7.71 -18.89 -4.21
C ARG A 70 -7.77 -17.44 -4.67
N THR A 71 -8.43 -17.16 -5.79
CA THR A 71 -8.54 -15.80 -6.33
C THR A 71 -9.98 -15.36 -6.46
N ARG A 72 -10.24 -14.08 -6.25
CA ARG A 72 -11.53 -13.44 -6.53
C ARG A 72 -11.33 -12.08 -7.19
N ILE A 73 -12.30 -11.66 -8.00
CA ILE A 73 -12.31 -10.32 -8.57
C ILE A 73 -13.07 -9.39 -7.63
N GLN A 74 -12.46 -8.27 -7.25
CA GLN A 74 -13.09 -7.23 -6.46
C GLN A 74 -13.57 -6.10 -7.37
N PHE A 75 -14.87 -5.82 -7.31
CA PHE A 75 -15.46 -4.67 -7.97
C PHE A 75 -15.11 -3.40 -7.19
N GLY A 76 -14.55 -2.40 -7.88
CA GLY A 76 -14.32 -1.05 -7.37
C GLY A 76 -15.61 -0.24 -7.33
N SER A 77 -15.71 0.75 -6.45
CA SER A 77 -16.92 1.57 -6.36
C SER A 77 -17.18 2.36 -7.65
N ASN A 78 -18.45 2.46 -8.05
CA ASN A 78 -18.91 3.31 -9.16
C ASN A 78 -19.92 4.37 -8.70
N LYS A 79 -19.92 4.69 -7.40
CA LYS A 79 -20.89 5.62 -6.80
C LYS A 79 -20.43 7.09 -6.89
N LYS A 80 -19.12 7.33 -6.92
CA LYS A 80 -18.54 8.69 -6.94
C LYS A 80 -18.94 9.42 -8.22
N ARG A 81 -19.33 10.68 -8.11
CA ARG A 81 -19.54 11.59 -9.24
C ARG A 81 -18.57 12.76 -9.19
N ASN A 82 -18.20 13.30 -10.35
CA ASN A 82 -17.41 14.52 -10.44
C ASN A 82 -18.30 15.77 -10.38
N HIS A 83 -17.69 16.97 -10.45
CA HIS A 83 -18.39 18.26 -10.46
C HIS A 83 -19.32 18.45 -11.68
N LEU A 84 -19.15 17.66 -12.74
CA LEU A 84 -20.03 17.62 -13.92
C LEU A 84 -21.10 16.53 -13.82
N ASN A 85 -21.33 15.97 -12.64
CA ASN A 85 -22.30 14.90 -12.38
C ASN A 85 -22.04 13.58 -13.15
N GLN A 86 -20.82 13.36 -13.66
CA GLN A 86 -20.40 12.13 -14.34
C GLN A 86 -19.87 11.10 -13.35
N ARG A 87 -20.17 9.82 -13.57
CA ARG A 87 -19.71 8.72 -12.70
C ARG A 87 -18.21 8.48 -12.87
N VAL A 88 -17.49 8.36 -11.76
CA VAL A 88 -16.07 8.02 -11.72
C VAL A 88 -15.91 6.63 -11.13
N LYS A 89 -15.56 5.67 -11.99
CA LYS A 89 -15.34 4.27 -11.63
C LYS A 89 -13.96 4.07 -11.03
N GLN A 90 -13.90 3.52 -9.82
CA GLN A 90 -12.65 2.99 -9.28
C GLN A 90 -12.26 1.71 -10.01
N PRO A 91 -10.98 1.51 -10.35
CA PRO A 91 -10.55 0.34 -11.09
C PRO A 91 -10.80 -0.94 -10.29
N ASP A 92 -11.33 -1.95 -10.97
CA ASP A 92 -11.45 -3.29 -10.42
C ASP A 92 -10.07 -3.93 -10.27
N TYR A 93 -9.93 -4.82 -9.28
CA TYR A 93 -8.67 -5.52 -9.04
C TYR A 93 -8.92 -6.97 -8.64
N LYS A 94 -7.94 -7.83 -8.90
CA LYS A 94 -8.01 -9.24 -8.49
C LYS A 94 -7.27 -9.42 -7.17
N VAL A 95 -7.90 -10.12 -6.23
CA VAL A 95 -7.32 -10.51 -4.94
C VAL A 95 -6.94 -11.98 -5.01
N ALA A 96 -5.75 -12.32 -4.55
CA ALA A 96 -5.28 -13.68 -4.37
C ALA A 96 -5.02 -13.95 -2.88
N TYR A 97 -5.61 -15.02 -2.37
CA TYR A 97 -5.34 -15.60 -1.07
C TYR A 97 -4.44 -16.81 -1.29
N VAL A 98 -3.23 -16.74 -0.73
CA VAL A 98 -2.17 -17.73 -0.91
C VAL A 98 -1.94 -18.38 0.44
N GLN A 99 -2.20 -19.68 0.53
CA GLN A 99 -1.83 -20.48 1.70
C GLN A 99 -0.41 -21.00 1.51
N LEU A 100 0.47 -20.67 2.46
CA LEU A 100 1.84 -21.15 2.50
C LEU A 100 1.85 -22.65 2.78
N ALA A 101 2.80 -23.36 2.16
CA ALA A 101 3.02 -24.77 2.45
C ALA A 101 3.96 -24.93 3.67
N GLN A 102 4.15 -26.18 4.10
CA GLN A 102 5.13 -26.55 5.14
C GLN A 102 4.87 -25.96 6.53
N GLY A 103 3.64 -25.54 6.83
CA GLY A 103 3.28 -24.97 8.14
C GLY A 103 3.92 -23.61 8.42
N GLN A 104 4.43 -22.91 7.40
CA GLN A 104 4.98 -21.58 7.55
C GLN A 104 3.88 -20.58 7.91
N THR A 105 4.20 -19.67 8.83
CA THR A 105 3.31 -18.58 9.23
C THR A 105 3.87 -17.25 8.76
N PHE A 106 2.99 -16.33 8.36
CA PHE A 106 3.37 -14.99 7.93
C PHE A 106 2.49 -13.94 8.62
N ALA A 107 3.13 -12.99 9.30
CA ALA A 107 2.49 -11.80 9.81
C ALA A 107 2.95 -10.60 8.98
N PHE A 108 2.00 -9.75 8.58
CA PHE A 108 2.33 -8.53 7.83
C PHE A 108 3.12 -7.58 8.74
N PRO A 109 4.36 -7.20 8.38
CA PRO A 109 5.21 -6.39 9.25
C PRO A 109 4.66 -4.98 9.41
N ASP A 110 5.02 -4.33 10.52
CA ASP A 110 4.81 -2.88 10.62
C ASP A 110 5.87 -2.15 9.80
N LEU A 111 5.42 -1.40 8.80
CA LEU A 111 6.29 -0.66 7.88
C LEU A 111 6.58 0.76 8.41
N PHE A 112 5.81 1.24 9.39
CA PHE A 112 5.90 2.59 9.92
C PHE A 112 5.93 2.54 11.45
N PRO A 113 7.00 1.97 12.04
CA PRO A 113 7.16 1.99 13.49
C PRO A 113 7.19 3.44 13.97
N GLU A 114 6.65 3.69 15.16
CA GLU A 114 6.77 4.98 15.82
C GLU A 114 8.24 5.29 16.03
N LYS A 115 8.73 6.33 15.35
CA LYS A 115 10.11 6.79 15.54
C LYS A 115 10.21 7.44 16.91
N GLU A 116 11.29 7.14 17.64
CA GLU A 116 11.68 7.92 18.80
C GLU A 116 11.92 9.36 18.32
N LYS A 117 11.13 10.29 18.84
CA LYS A 117 11.15 11.73 18.48
C LYS A 117 12.39 12.42 19.08
N ALA A 118 13.58 11.95 18.75
CA ALA A 118 14.75 12.79 18.87
C ALA A 118 14.74 13.68 17.62
N ALA A 119 14.22 14.90 17.74
CA ALA A 119 14.28 15.89 16.67
C ALA A 119 15.75 16.00 16.24
N ALA A 120 16.04 15.61 15.00
CA ALA A 120 17.37 15.80 14.45
C ALA A 120 17.61 17.32 14.38
N GLU A 121 18.77 17.78 14.84
CA GLU A 121 19.13 19.20 14.85
C GLU A 121 19.00 19.78 13.43
N GLY A 122 18.17 20.82 13.28
CA GLY A 122 17.85 21.46 11.99
C GLY A 122 16.63 20.90 11.25
N SER A 123 15.87 19.98 11.84
CA SER A 123 14.64 19.44 11.25
C SER A 123 13.47 20.45 11.24
N LEU A 124 12.52 20.25 10.31
CA LEU A 124 11.27 21.05 10.26
C LEU A 124 10.46 20.97 11.55
N GLU A 125 10.58 19.86 12.28
CA GLU A 125 9.91 19.64 13.57
C GLU A 125 10.46 20.59 14.64
N GLU A 126 11.78 20.76 14.71
CA GLU A 126 12.41 21.73 15.62
C GLU A 126 12.04 23.18 15.28
N MET A 127 11.96 23.51 13.98
CA MET A 127 11.48 24.83 13.54
C MET A 127 10.02 25.08 13.92
N GLN A 128 9.16 24.06 13.82
CA GLN A 128 7.77 24.14 14.25
C GLN A 128 7.65 24.29 15.78
N GLU A 129 8.47 23.57 16.54
CA GLU A 129 8.49 23.68 18.00
C GLU A 129 8.92 25.07 18.46
N LYS A 130 10.00 25.62 17.88
CA LYS A 130 10.44 27.00 18.14
C LYS A 130 9.35 28.00 17.80
N PHE A 131 8.68 27.85 16.65
CA PHE A 131 7.59 28.73 16.25
C PHE A 131 6.40 28.66 17.25
N MET A 132 6.06 27.46 17.71
CA MET A 132 4.99 27.25 18.69
C MET A 132 5.34 27.82 20.08
N GLU A 133 6.61 27.75 20.49
CA GLU A 133 7.09 28.38 21.71
C GLU A 133 7.05 29.90 21.61
N ASP A 134 7.49 30.47 20.49
CA ASP A 134 7.44 31.90 20.22
C ASP A 134 5.99 32.43 20.23
N GLU A 135 5.04 31.70 19.62
CA GLU A 135 3.62 32.08 19.70
C GLU A 135 3.06 32.03 21.13
N LYS A 136 3.41 31.00 21.90
CA LYS A 136 3.00 30.91 23.32
C LYS A 136 3.55 32.05 24.15
N GLN A 137 4.79 32.47 23.89
CA GLN A 137 5.37 33.64 24.54
C GLN A 137 4.63 34.92 24.15
N ARG A 138 4.35 35.11 22.86
CA ARG A 138 3.62 36.29 22.35
C ARG A 138 2.19 36.41 22.87
N GLN A 139 1.54 35.28 23.18
CA GLN A 139 0.17 35.25 23.71
C GLN A 139 0.08 35.60 25.21
N ARG A 140 1.20 35.73 25.92
CA ARG A 140 1.21 36.22 27.31
C ARG A 140 1.00 37.74 27.32
N LEU A 141 -0.25 38.17 27.20
CA LEU A 141 -0.63 39.58 27.40
C LEU A 141 -1.03 39.80 28.85
N ASP A 142 -0.51 40.83 29.51
CA ASP A 142 -1.00 41.27 30.81
C ASP A 142 -2.32 42.07 30.66
N PRO A 143 -3.48 41.57 31.14
CA PRO A 143 -4.76 42.26 31.00
C PRO A 143 -4.80 43.63 31.68
N ARG A 144 -3.90 43.90 32.65
CA ARG A 144 -3.85 45.15 33.42
C ARG A 144 -3.15 46.29 32.67
N ARG A 145 -2.42 46.00 31.59
CA ARG A 145 -1.68 47.00 30.80
C ARG A 145 -2.55 47.80 29.83
N GLY A 146 -3.83 47.48 29.68
CA GLY A 146 -4.77 48.29 28.89
C GLY A 146 -4.39 48.47 27.43
N GLY A 147 -3.62 47.55 26.84
CA GLY A 147 -3.19 47.60 25.44
C GLY A 147 -1.83 48.27 25.16
N VAL A 148 -1.09 48.68 26.19
CA VAL A 148 0.28 49.23 26.03
C VAL A 148 1.29 48.10 25.78
N THR A 149 2.13 48.26 24.74
CA THR A 149 3.11 47.24 24.33
C THR A 149 4.17 46.94 25.41
N GLU A 150 4.67 45.71 25.46
CA GLU A 150 5.67 45.24 26.44
C GLU A 150 7.13 45.50 26.03
N TRP A 151 7.35 46.11 24.87
CA TRP A 151 8.68 46.32 24.29
C TRP A 151 9.52 47.40 25.01
N PHE A 152 8.88 48.43 25.57
CA PHE A 152 9.57 49.54 26.24
C PHE A 152 9.62 49.29 27.76
N GLY A 153 10.83 49.18 28.31
CA GLY A 153 11.09 48.94 29.74
C GLY A 153 11.62 50.15 30.51
N LEU A 154 11.05 51.33 30.25
CA LEU A 154 11.36 52.59 30.94
C LEU A 154 10.86 52.59 32.40
#